data_AF-A0A7X5HX69-F1
#
_entry.id   AF-A0A7X5HX69-F1
#
_cell.length_a   1.000
_cell.length_b   1.000
_cell.length_c   1.000
_cell.angle_alpha   90.00
_cell.angle_beta   90.00
_cell.angle_gamma   90.00
#
_symmetry.space_group_name_H-M   'P 1'
#
loop_
_entity.id
_entity.type
_entity.pdbx_description
1 polymer ?
#
loop_
_entity_poly.entity_id
_entity_poly.type
_entity_poly.pdbx_seq_one_letter_code
_entity_poly.pdbx_strand_id
1 'polypeptide(L)'
;MEKKHTVLLVGLVVLQLFTLARLSSLQQEMGNRFQQVQNLVVGLDGSVSGIYGNVERMLREEASLLDSSRTTFGELDPAGYTVPATVEAVPKEYSEGMEAFLQAGEARSPMVRSGTVFTGTVEVPVFETVDIQVVLREGESFRSETVEAHLSLKEKFLLQFNGGMEHASTTGSKGGKYLLEGNLHLSITGGAGNGVRSLALVQEVDGRETGRETVDPTEFLGRQVELEMELGQGQSFVFLVEAVDSYGLLYRHRVHAYDAGGEEAGTSRYKWGEEGTTILDQEGNVLHPKGLQE
;
A
#
# COMPACT_ATOMS: atom_id res chain seq x y z
N MET A 1 -35.92 -53.52 -30.03
CA MET A 1 -34.59 -53.08 -29.58
C MET A 1 -34.64 -51.77 -28.77
N GLU A 2 -35.67 -50.93 -28.91
CA GLU A 2 -35.72 -49.58 -28.29
C GLU A 2 -35.78 -49.55 -26.76
N LYS A 3 -36.56 -50.42 -26.10
CA LYS A 3 -36.74 -50.37 -24.64
C LYS A 3 -35.45 -50.57 -23.83
N LYS A 4 -34.46 -51.30 -24.36
CA LYS A 4 -33.18 -51.55 -23.66
C LYS A 4 -32.27 -50.32 -23.68
N HIS A 5 -32.30 -49.54 -24.75
CA HIS A 5 -31.50 -48.32 -24.87
C HIS A 5 -32.09 -47.19 -24.02
N THR A 6 -33.42 -47.06 -23.94
CA THR A 6 -34.07 -46.05 -23.10
C THR A 6 -33.81 -46.28 -21.61
N VAL A 7 -33.85 -47.53 -21.13
CA VAL A 7 -33.55 -47.86 -19.73
C VAL A 7 -32.08 -47.56 -19.39
N LEU A 8 -31.17 -47.83 -20.32
CA LEU A 8 -29.74 -47.57 -20.13
C LEU A 8 -29.42 -46.06 -20.10
N LEU A 9 -30.12 -45.28 -20.93
CA LEU A 9 -29.97 -43.82 -21.01
C LEU A 9 -30.54 -43.13 -19.76
N VAL A 10 -31.70 -43.59 -19.27
CA VAL A 10 -32.27 -43.12 -18.00
C VAL A 10 -31.35 -43.47 -16.82
N GLY A 11 -30.77 -44.67 -16.81
CA GLY A 11 -29.79 -45.07 -15.79
C GLY A 11 -28.55 -44.17 -15.75
N LEU A 12 -28.05 -43.74 -16.91
CA LEU A 12 -26.91 -42.83 -17.04
C LEU A 12 -27.22 -41.42 -16.51
N VAL A 13 -28.41 -40.91 -16.80
CA VAL A 13 -28.86 -39.59 -16.31
C VAL A 13 -29.02 -39.59 -14.78
N VAL A 14 -29.60 -40.66 -14.21
CA VAL A 14 -29.74 -40.80 -12.76
C VAL A 14 -28.36 -40.89 -12.08
N LEU A 15 -27.40 -41.58 -12.70
CA LEU A 15 -26.04 -41.67 -12.18
C LEU A 15 -25.33 -40.30 -12.18
N GLN A 16 -25.49 -39.49 -13.23
CA GLN A 16 -24.94 -38.13 -13.29
C GLN A 16 -25.56 -37.20 -12.24
N LEU A 17 -26.88 -37.30 -12.00
CA LEU A 17 -27.54 -36.52 -10.95
C LEU A 17 -27.06 -36.95 -9.56
N PHE A 18 -26.82 -38.24 -9.35
CA PHE A 18 -26.30 -38.76 -8.08
C PHE A 18 -24.85 -38.31 -7.81
N THR A 19 -23.99 -38.28 -8.83
CA THR A 19 -22.62 -37.79 -8.66
C THR A 19 -22.57 -36.30 -8.38
N LEU A 20 -23.41 -35.49 -9.04
CA LEU A 20 -23.53 -34.05 -8.78
C LEU A 20 -24.02 -33.76 -7.35
N ALA A 21 -25.04 -34.47 -6.88
CA ALA A 21 -25.54 -34.31 -5.51
C ALA A 21 -24.49 -34.71 -4.45
N ARG A 22 -23.68 -35.74 -4.72
CA ARG A 22 -22.59 -36.16 -3.83
C ARG A 22 -21.42 -35.16 -3.85
N LEU A 23 -21.18 -34.52 -5.00
CA LEU A 23 -20.17 -33.47 -5.14
C LEU A 23 -20.56 -32.22 -4.34
N SER A 24 -21.84 -31.80 -4.39
CA SER A 24 -22.33 -30.66 -3.63
C SER A 24 -22.30 -30.91 -2.13
N SER A 25 -22.65 -32.13 -1.68
CA SER A 25 -22.54 -32.48 -0.25
C SER A 25 -21.08 -32.51 0.23
N LEU A 26 -20.16 -33.00 -0.61
CA LEU A 26 -18.72 -33.00 -0.30
C LEU A 26 -18.14 -31.58 -0.25
N GLN A 27 -18.54 -30.69 -1.16
CA GLN A 27 -18.15 -29.28 -1.14
C GLN A 27 -18.68 -28.55 0.10
N GLN A 28 -19.92 -28.83 0.50
CA GLN A 28 -20.52 -28.24 1.69
C GLN A 28 -19.86 -28.74 2.99
N GLU A 29 -19.48 -30.02 3.03
CA GLU A 29 -18.75 -30.61 4.16
C GLU A 29 -17.29 -30.11 4.23
N MET A 30 -16.62 -29.93 3.08
CA MET A 30 -15.30 -29.29 3.01
C MET A 30 -15.35 -27.83 3.44
N GLY A 31 -16.35 -27.05 3.01
CA GLY A 31 -16.52 -25.66 3.44
C GLY A 31 -16.73 -25.52 4.95
N ASN A 32 -17.57 -26.38 5.53
CA ASN A 32 -17.82 -26.38 6.97
C ASN A 32 -16.59 -26.82 7.78
N ARG A 33 -15.81 -27.79 7.30
CA ARG A 33 -14.56 -28.22 7.94
C ARG A 33 -13.44 -27.17 7.80
N PHE A 34 -13.36 -26.47 6.67
CA PHE A 34 -12.42 -25.38 6.47
C PHE A 34 -12.71 -24.20 7.40
N GLN A 35 -13.99 -23.86 7.58
CA GLN A 35 -14.42 -22.82 8.52
C GLN A 35 -14.12 -23.20 9.99
N GLN A 36 -14.31 -24.47 10.36
CA GLN A 36 -13.97 -24.95 11.71
C GLN A 36 -12.46 -24.96 11.97
N VAL A 37 -11.65 -25.35 10.98
CA VAL A 37 -10.18 -25.29 11.06
C VAL A 37 -9.69 -23.85 11.13
N GLN A 38 -10.25 -22.92 10.33
CA GLN A 38 -9.93 -21.50 10.44
C GLN A 38 -10.29 -20.92 11.81
N ASN A 39 -11.46 -21.24 12.35
CA ASN A 39 -11.85 -20.77 13.68
C ASN A 39 -10.99 -21.37 14.81
N LEU A 40 -10.50 -22.61 14.66
CA LEU A 40 -9.54 -23.24 15.57
C LEU A 40 -8.14 -22.64 15.47
N VAL A 41 -7.70 -22.27 14.27
CA VAL A 41 -6.41 -21.58 14.02
C VAL A 41 -6.44 -20.16 14.58
N VAL A 42 -7.52 -19.40 14.36
CA VAL A 42 -7.72 -18.05 14.91
C VAL A 42 -7.83 -18.05 16.45
N GLY A 43 -8.40 -19.11 17.03
CA GLY A 43 -8.53 -19.24 18.50
C GLY A 43 -7.22 -19.61 19.22
N LEU A 44 -6.32 -20.36 18.57
CA LEU A 44 -5.02 -20.74 19.13
C LEU A 44 -4.00 -19.59 19.07
N ASP A 45 -4.08 -18.72 18.07
CA ASP A 45 -3.19 -17.57 17.89
C ASP A 45 -3.49 -16.41 18.88
N GLY A 46 -4.76 -16.27 19.31
CA GLY A 46 -5.18 -15.23 20.25
C GLY A 46 -4.78 -15.43 21.72
N SER A 47 -4.53 -16.68 22.15
CA SER A 47 -4.24 -16.98 23.58
C SER A 47 -2.74 -17.04 23.92
N VAL A 48 -1.88 -17.29 22.92
CA VAL A 48 -0.41 -17.29 23.09
C VAL A 48 0.17 -15.89 22.89
N SER A 49 -0.36 -15.10 21.95
CA SER A 49 0.07 -13.72 21.68
C SER A 49 -0.21 -12.73 22.83
N GLY A 50 -1.27 -12.97 23.62
CA GLY A 50 -1.64 -12.10 24.75
C GLY A 50 -0.69 -12.17 25.95
N ILE A 51 -0.05 -13.33 26.21
CA ILE A 51 0.87 -13.49 27.35
C ILE A 51 2.28 -13.00 26.97
N TYR A 52 2.76 -13.32 25.76
CA TYR A 52 4.06 -12.84 25.28
C TYR A 52 4.09 -11.32 25.07
N GLY A 53 3.03 -10.73 24.48
CA GLY A 53 2.94 -9.28 24.32
C GLY A 53 2.89 -8.52 25.65
N ASN A 54 2.31 -9.11 26.71
CA ASN A 54 2.29 -8.50 28.04
C ASN A 54 3.65 -8.56 28.75
N VAL A 55 4.37 -9.67 28.63
CA VAL A 55 5.72 -9.80 29.20
C VAL A 55 6.71 -8.88 28.48
N GLU A 56 6.65 -8.81 27.16
CA GLU A 56 7.52 -7.91 26.37
C GLU A 56 7.22 -6.43 26.69
N ARG A 57 5.94 -6.07 26.83
CA ARG A 57 5.54 -4.72 27.23
C ARG A 57 6.00 -4.36 28.64
N MET A 58 5.86 -5.25 29.63
CA MET A 58 6.36 -5.02 30.99
C MET A 58 7.89 -4.92 31.02
N LEU A 59 8.62 -5.76 30.25
CA LEU A 59 10.08 -5.68 30.15
C LEU A 59 10.54 -4.38 29.48
N ARG A 60 9.81 -3.91 28.44
CA ARG A 60 10.07 -2.63 27.78
C ARG A 60 9.75 -1.47 28.71
N GLU A 61 8.65 -1.54 29.45
CA GLU A 61 8.29 -0.57 30.47
C GLU A 61 9.33 -0.53 31.59
N GLU A 62 9.84 -1.64 32.12
CA GLU A 62 10.88 -1.60 33.17
C GLU A 62 12.23 -1.06 32.67
N ALA A 63 12.63 -1.39 31.43
CA ALA A 63 13.87 -0.93 30.82
C ALA A 63 13.81 0.50 30.26
N SER A 64 12.60 1.08 30.13
CA SER A 64 12.39 2.43 29.60
C SER A 64 12.99 3.51 30.51
N LEU A 65 13.60 4.50 29.89
CA LEU A 65 14.11 5.74 30.50
C LEU A 65 12.97 6.75 30.75
N LEU A 66 11.85 6.61 30.02
CA LEU A 66 10.71 7.51 30.04
C LEU A 66 9.55 6.91 30.84
N ASP A 67 8.94 7.70 31.69
CA ASP A 67 7.68 7.36 32.37
C ASP A 67 6.52 7.40 31.37
N SER A 68 6.54 8.40 30.49
CA SER A 68 5.60 8.50 29.37
C SER A 68 6.20 9.28 28.21
N SER A 69 5.73 8.96 27.00
CA SER A 69 5.99 9.72 25.78
C SER A 69 4.72 9.85 24.95
N ARG A 70 4.61 10.96 24.23
CA ARG A 70 3.53 11.19 23.27
C ARG A 70 4.07 11.88 22.04
N THR A 71 3.84 11.27 20.88
CA THR A 71 4.17 11.86 19.58
C THR A 71 2.91 12.40 18.93
N THR A 72 2.99 13.61 18.39
CA THR A 72 1.95 14.24 17.58
C THR A 72 2.56 14.74 16.28
N PHE A 73 1.80 14.65 15.20
CA PHE A 73 2.24 15.03 13.86
C PHE A 73 1.41 16.21 13.38
N GLY A 74 2.07 17.25 12.89
CA GLY A 74 1.40 18.39 12.25
C GLY A 74 1.03 18.12 10.80
N GLU A 75 0.92 19.19 10.01
CA GLU A 75 0.62 19.14 8.58
C GLU A 75 1.91 18.94 7.76
N LEU A 76 1.78 18.34 6.57
CA LEU A 76 2.89 18.21 5.63
C LEU A 76 3.30 19.58 5.07
N ASP A 77 4.58 19.91 5.13
CA ASP A 77 5.17 21.02 4.36
C ASP A 77 5.44 20.58 2.92
N PRO A 78 4.71 21.09 1.91
CA PRO A 78 4.89 20.70 0.52
C PRO A 78 6.22 21.15 -0.09
N ALA A 79 6.90 22.14 0.50
CA ALA A 79 8.15 22.66 -0.03
C ALA A 79 9.35 21.81 0.44
N GLY A 80 9.36 21.40 1.71
CA GLY A 80 10.41 20.55 2.29
C GLY A 80 10.13 19.04 2.19
N TYR A 81 8.90 18.64 1.89
CA TYR A 81 8.42 17.26 2.01
C TYR A 81 8.61 16.67 3.41
N THR A 82 8.48 17.51 4.44
CA THR A 82 8.62 17.13 5.85
C THR A 82 7.33 17.34 6.63
N VAL A 83 7.19 16.59 7.72
CA VAL A 83 6.10 16.76 8.69
C VAL A 83 6.73 17.08 10.04
N PRO A 84 6.27 18.12 10.75
CA PRO A 84 6.72 18.40 12.10
C PRO A 84 6.17 17.32 13.06
N ALA A 85 7.08 16.56 13.67
CA ALA A 85 6.77 15.62 14.74
C ALA A 85 7.10 16.28 16.08
N THR A 86 6.06 16.54 16.89
CA THR A 86 6.20 17.09 18.23
C THR A 86 6.09 15.97 19.26
N VAL A 87 7.15 15.79 20.04
CA VAL A 87 7.23 14.79 21.10
C VAL A 87 7.22 15.47 22.46
N GLU A 88 6.33 14.99 23.31
CA GLU A 88 6.33 15.26 24.75
C GLU A 88 6.87 14.02 25.46
N ALA A 89 7.88 14.20 26.30
CA ALA A 89 8.51 13.12 27.05
C ALA A 89 8.69 13.48 28.52
N VAL A 90 8.40 12.51 29.39
CA VAL A 90 8.58 12.61 30.84
C VAL A 90 9.59 11.54 31.26
N PRO A 91 10.81 11.91 31.65
CA PRO A 91 11.80 10.95 32.16
C PRO A 91 11.37 10.32 33.49
N LYS A 92 11.77 9.07 33.74
CA LYS A 92 11.56 8.43 35.05
C LYS A 92 12.52 8.95 36.12
N GLU A 93 13.76 9.18 35.72
CA GLU A 93 14.79 9.76 36.55
C GLU A 93 14.96 11.22 36.15
N TYR A 94 14.88 12.12 37.14
CA TYR A 94 14.93 13.56 36.92
C TYR A 94 16.10 14.17 37.67
N SER A 95 16.84 15.05 36.99
CA SER A 95 17.83 15.93 37.60
C SER A 95 17.68 17.37 37.14
N GLU A 96 18.07 18.33 37.99
CA GLU A 96 17.91 19.76 37.67
C GLU A 96 18.73 20.20 36.45
N GLY A 97 19.82 19.51 36.14
CA GLY A 97 20.71 19.79 34.99
C GLY A 97 20.48 18.90 33.76
N MET A 98 19.42 18.10 33.73
CA MET A 98 19.10 17.24 32.59
C MET A 98 18.66 18.08 31.38
N GLU A 99 19.31 17.86 30.24
CA GLU A 99 18.92 18.37 28.93
C GLU A 99 18.30 17.23 28.10
N ALA A 100 17.35 17.55 27.22
CA ALA A 100 16.77 16.57 26.31
C ALA A 100 16.82 17.07 24.86
N PHE A 101 17.02 16.15 23.93
CA PHE A 101 17.04 16.40 22.51
C PHE A 101 16.15 15.39 21.81
N LEU A 102 15.43 15.83 20.79
CA LEU A 102 14.73 14.95 19.87
C LEU A 102 15.64 14.67 18.68
N GLN A 103 15.73 13.41 18.28
CA GLN A 103 16.51 12.98 17.12
C GLN A 103 15.64 12.16 16.18
N ALA A 104 15.67 12.49 14.89
CA ALA A 104 15.04 11.72 13.82
C ALA A 104 16.03 11.62 12.67
N GLY A 105 16.61 10.43 12.48
CA GLY A 105 17.76 10.26 11.57
C GLY A 105 18.93 11.18 11.94
N GLU A 106 19.34 12.04 11.00
CA GLU A 106 20.38 13.06 11.21
C GLU A 106 19.85 14.35 11.85
N ALA A 107 18.54 14.58 11.80
CA ALA A 107 17.94 15.79 12.36
C ALA A 107 17.95 15.72 13.89
N ARG A 108 18.40 16.79 14.54
CA ARG A 108 18.42 16.92 15.99
C ARG A 108 17.88 18.28 16.42
N SER A 109 16.95 18.26 17.35
CA SER A 109 16.27 19.46 17.87
C SER A 109 16.31 19.48 19.40
N PRO A 110 16.70 20.60 20.05
CA PRO A 110 16.63 20.71 21.50
C PRO A 110 15.18 20.69 21.98
N MET A 111 14.92 20.01 23.10
CA MET A 111 13.61 20.03 23.73
C MET A 111 13.56 21.12 24.81
N VAL A 112 12.43 21.83 24.88
CA VAL A 112 12.16 22.83 25.91
C VAL A 112 11.56 22.15 27.13
N ARG A 113 12.11 22.47 28.30
CA ARG A 113 11.63 21.94 29.58
C ARG A 113 10.55 22.82 30.18
N SER A 114 9.45 22.20 30.60
CA SER A 114 8.38 22.82 31.40
C SER A 114 8.02 21.89 32.57
N GLY A 115 8.54 22.20 33.76
CA GLY A 115 8.44 21.31 34.92
C GLY A 115 9.22 20.01 34.69
N THR A 116 8.54 18.87 34.72
CA THR A 116 9.10 17.54 34.46
C THR A 116 8.94 17.08 33.02
N VAL A 117 8.27 17.87 32.18
CA VAL A 117 7.99 17.53 30.78
C VAL A 117 9.01 18.20 29.88
N PHE A 118 9.53 17.45 28.91
CA PHE A 118 10.32 17.97 27.81
C PHE A 118 9.48 17.91 26.53
N THR A 119 9.44 19.01 25.79
CA THR A 119 8.71 19.12 24.53
C THR A 119 9.65 19.60 23.44
N GLY A 120 9.70 18.90 22.31
CA GLY A 120 10.48 19.31 21.15
C GLY A 120 9.81 18.91 19.86
N THR A 121 10.18 19.60 18.78
CA THR A 121 9.67 19.35 17.43
C THR A 121 10.84 19.11 16.49
N VAL A 122 10.73 18.07 15.66
CA VAL A 122 11.70 17.74 14.61
C VAL A 122 10.96 17.53 13.30
N GLU A 123 11.56 17.97 12.20
CA GLU A 123 11.04 17.75 10.85
C GLU A 123 11.38 16.32 10.41
N VAL A 124 10.35 15.56 10.01
CA VAL A 124 10.49 14.18 9.55
C VAL A 124 10.19 14.12 8.05
N PRO A 125 11.14 13.63 7.21
CA PRO A 125 10.91 13.46 5.78
C PRO A 125 9.77 12.45 5.51
N VAL A 126 8.84 12.79 4.62
CA VAL A 126 7.66 11.94 4.34
C VAL A 126 7.98 10.70 3.50
N PHE A 127 9.07 10.76 2.73
CA PHE A 127 9.49 9.69 1.81
C PHE A 127 10.49 8.71 2.43
N GLU A 128 10.89 8.91 3.69
CA GLU A 128 11.85 8.07 4.40
C GLU A 128 11.19 7.36 5.58
N THR A 129 11.76 6.22 5.93
CA THR A 129 11.43 5.51 7.17
C THR A 129 12.47 5.89 8.23
N VAL A 130 12.03 6.47 9.34
CA VAL A 130 12.92 6.98 10.40
C VAL A 130 12.55 6.46 11.78
N ASP A 131 13.52 6.41 12.68
CA ASP A 131 13.27 6.25 14.11
C ASP A 131 13.30 7.63 14.78
N ILE A 132 12.33 7.90 15.65
CA ILE A 132 12.32 9.09 16.50
C ILE A 132 12.80 8.69 17.89
N GLN A 133 13.84 9.37 18.38
CA GLN A 133 14.49 9.10 19.66
C GLN A 133 14.50 10.33 20.56
N VAL A 134 14.24 10.13 21.84
CA VAL A 134 14.51 11.12 22.88
C VAL A 134 15.87 10.82 23.48
N VAL A 135 16.79 11.79 23.40
CA VAL A 135 18.14 11.71 23.95
C VAL A 135 18.23 12.58 25.18
N LEU A 136 18.39 11.96 26.34
CA LEU A 136 18.62 12.62 27.62
C LEU A 136 20.12 12.77 27.86
N ARG A 137 20.53 13.96 28.28
CA ARG A 137 21.91 14.29 28.60
C ARG A 137 22.02 14.79 30.04
N GLU A 138 22.96 14.20 30.76
CA GLU A 138 23.37 14.65 32.09
C GLU A 138 24.90 14.80 32.11
N GLY A 139 25.40 16.04 31.98
CA GLY A 139 26.83 16.31 31.87
C GLY A 139 27.44 15.71 30.60
N GLU A 140 28.29 14.68 30.76
CA GLU A 140 28.92 13.92 29.67
C GLU A 140 28.18 12.61 29.34
N SER A 141 27.21 12.21 30.16
CA SER A 141 26.43 11.00 29.94
C SER A 141 25.27 11.26 28.99
N PHE A 142 25.11 10.39 27.99
CA PHE A 142 23.98 10.40 27.06
C PHE A 142 23.24 9.07 27.16
N ARG A 143 21.92 9.12 27.27
CA ARG A 143 21.03 7.96 27.20
C ARG A 143 19.91 8.28 26.21
N SER A 144 19.52 7.32 25.39
CA SER A 144 18.50 7.53 24.37
C SER A 144 17.45 6.43 24.42
N GLU A 145 16.21 6.79 24.09
CA GLU A 145 15.10 5.87 23.93
C GLU A 145 14.32 6.19 22.67
N THR A 146 14.05 5.15 21.86
CA THR A 146 13.20 5.25 20.67
C THR A 146 11.73 5.35 21.09
N VAL A 147 11.08 6.45 20.72
CA VAL A 147 9.66 6.70 21.00
C VAL A 147 8.77 6.31 19.82
N GLU A 148 9.28 6.37 18.60
CA GLU A 148 8.64 5.83 17.40
C GLU A 148 9.70 5.05 16.61
N ALA A 149 9.44 3.78 16.32
CA ALA A 149 10.33 2.92 15.56
C ALA A 149 9.75 2.65 14.17
N HIS A 150 10.61 2.65 13.15
CA HIS A 150 10.27 2.40 11.76
C HIS A 150 9.08 3.25 11.27
N LEU A 151 9.09 4.54 11.62
CA LEU A 151 8.02 5.46 11.28
C LEU A 151 8.09 5.78 9.79
N SER A 152 7.06 5.36 9.05
CA SER A 152 6.81 5.80 7.68
C SER A 152 5.60 6.74 7.64
N LEU A 153 5.82 7.99 7.23
CA LEU A 153 4.75 8.99 7.13
C LEU A 153 4.04 8.97 5.77
N LYS A 154 4.59 8.23 4.79
CA LYS A 154 4.04 8.09 3.44
C LYS A 154 2.56 7.70 3.47
N GLU A 155 2.23 6.64 4.20
CA GLU A 155 0.85 6.13 4.27
C GLU A 155 -0.12 7.10 4.95
N LYS A 156 0.39 7.94 5.85
CA LYS A 156 -0.40 8.86 6.65
C LYS A 156 -0.71 10.17 5.94
N PHE A 157 0.14 10.63 5.03
CA PHE A 157 0.04 11.96 4.42
C PHE A 157 -0.09 11.94 2.90
N LEU A 158 0.40 10.91 2.20
CA LEU A 158 0.36 10.84 0.74
C LEU A 158 -0.85 10.07 0.23
N LEU A 159 -1.18 10.24 -1.06
CA LEU A 159 -2.18 9.41 -1.72
C LEU A 159 -1.71 7.96 -1.83
N GLN A 160 -2.62 7.03 -1.55
CA GLN A 160 -2.45 5.61 -1.72
C GLN A 160 -3.32 5.12 -2.87
N PHE A 161 -2.76 4.24 -3.71
CA PHE A 161 -3.42 3.67 -4.87
C PHE A 161 -3.59 2.18 -4.64
N ASN A 162 -4.84 1.72 -4.62
CA ASN A 162 -5.19 0.34 -4.34
C ASN A 162 -6.09 -0.18 -5.46
N GLY A 163 -5.57 -1.09 -6.27
CA GLY A 163 -6.29 -1.66 -7.41
C GLY A 163 -5.51 -1.52 -8.71
N GLY A 164 -6.18 -1.71 -9.84
CA GLY A 164 -5.58 -1.73 -11.15
C GLY A 164 -6.55 -2.29 -12.19
N MET A 165 -6.02 -2.84 -13.27
CA MET A 165 -6.84 -3.49 -14.28
C MET A 165 -7.21 -4.92 -13.87
N GLU A 166 -8.50 -5.20 -13.78
CA GLU A 166 -9.07 -6.52 -13.56
C GLU A 166 -9.56 -7.14 -14.87
N HIS A 167 -9.44 -8.46 -14.99
CA HIS A 167 -9.84 -9.22 -16.18
C HIS A 167 -9.25 -8.65 -17.49
N ALA A 168 -8.05 -8.07 -17.40
CA ALA A 168 -7.40 -7.39 -18.50
C ALA A 168 -6.90 -8.38 -19.56
N SER A 169 -7.18 -8.10 -20.82
CA SER A 169 -6.64 -8.82 -21.96
C SER A 169 -6.14 -7.83 -23.02
N THR A 170 -5.03 -8.17 -23.66
CA THR A 170 -4.52 -7.39 -24.80
C THR A 170 -4.43 -8.31 -25.99
N THR A 171 -5.32 -8.10 -26.96
CA THR A 171 -5.47 -8.97 -28.12
C THR A 171 -4.89 -8.29 -29.35
N GLY A 172 -3.90 -8.92 -29.97
CA GLY A 172 -3.28 -8.42 -31.21
C GLY A 172 -3.97 -8.96 -32.46
N SER A 173 -4.06 -8.13 -33.50
CA SER A 173 -4.54 -8.51 -34.83
C SER A 173 -3.43 -8.38 -35.88
N LYS A 174 -3.62 -9.02 -37.05
CA LYS A 174 -2.68 -8.89 -38.18
C LYS A 174 -2.63 -7.42 -38.62
N GLY A 175 -1.44 -6.81 -38.53
CA GLY A 175 -1.22 -5.41 -38.92
C GLY A 175 -0.75 -4.49 -37.79
N GLY A 176 -0.44 -5.02 -36.60
CA GLY A 176 0.11 -4.22 -35.49
C GLY A 176 -0.95 -3.46 -34.70
N LYS A 177 -2.23 -3.77 -34.88
CA LYS A 177 -3.33 -3.22 -34.07
C LYS A 177 -3.63 -4.14 -32.90
N TYR A 178 -3.69 -3.55 -31.72
CA TYR A 178 -3.97 -4.22 -30.46
C TYR A 178 -5.18 -3.59 -29.80
N LEU A 179 -5.95 -4.43 -29.09
CA LEU A 179 -7.10 -4.02 -28.31
C LEU A 179 -6.86 -4.42 -26.86
N LEU A 180 -6.86 -3.44 -25.96
CA LEU A 180 -6.90 -3.65 -24.50
C LEU A 180 -8.36 -3.62 -24.05
N GLU A 181 -8.80 -4.72 -23.44
CA GLU A 181 -10.11 -4.83 -22.80
C GLU A 181 -9.96 -5.22 -21.34
N GLY A 182 -10.76 -4.64 -20.45
CA GLY A 182 -10.79 -5.00 -19.04
C GLY A 182 -11.61 -4.03 -18.20
N ASN A 183 -11.56 -4.20 -16.89
CA ASN A 183 -12.19 -3.26 -15.95
C ASN A 183 -11.11 -2.61 -15.10
N LEU A 184 -11.03 -1.29 -15.15
CA LEU A 184 -10.21 -0.52 -14.24
C LEU A 184 -10.95 -0.39 -12.90
N HIS A 185 -10.45 -1.06 -11.87
CA HIS A 185 -10.93 -0.92 -10.51
C HIS A 185 -9.82 -0.36 -9.63
N LEU A 186 -9.91 0.92 -9.28
CA LEU A 186 -8.88 1.62 -8.53
C LEU A 186 -9.52 2.49 -7.44
N SER A 187 -9.02 2.31 -6.21
CA SER A 187 -9.33 3.15 -5.06
C SER A 187 -8.13 4.06 -4.79
N ILE A 188 -8.39 5.37 -4.68
CA ILE A 188 -7.38 6.37 -4.31
C ILE A 188 -7.80 6.97 -2.97
N THR A 189 -7.01 6.71 -1.94
CA THR A 189 -7.26 7.23 -0.59
C THR A 189 -6.19 8.23 -0.20
N GLY A 190 -6.60 9.36 0.38
CA GLY A 190 -5.69 10.39 0.87
C GLY A 190 -5.40 10.24 2.36
N GLY A 191 -4.18 10.61 2.74
CA GLY A 191 -3.78 10.83 4.12
C GLY A 191 -4.44 12.06 4.76
N ALA A 192 -4.06 12.37 6.00
CA ALA A 192 -4.58 13.51 6.75
C ALA A 192 -4.39 14.83 5.96
N GLY A 193 -5.51 15.49 5.62
CA GLY A 193 -5.51 16.75 4.88
C GLY A 193 -5.21 16.64 3.38
N ASN A 194 -4.99 15.44 2.86
CA ASN A 194 -4.67 15.23 1.44
C ASN A 194 -5.87 14.65 0.67
N GLY A 195 -6.00 15.06 -0.59
CA GLY A 195 -7.05 14.62 -1.49
C GLY A 195 -6.66 14.81 -2.95
N VAL A 196 -7.36 14.07 -3.84
CA VAL A 196 -7.16 14.16 -5.28
C VAL A 196 -7.72 15.48 -5.80
N ARG A 197 -6.87 16.28 -6.46
CA ARG A 197 -7.24 17.53 -7.12
C ARG A 197 -7.63 17.31 -8.59
N SER A 198 -6.91 16.43 -9.28
CA SER A 198 -7.21 16.06 -10.67
C SER A 198 -6.76 14.65 -10.97
N LEU A 199 -7.44 14.01 -11.92
CA LEU A 199 -7.16 12.65 -12.34
C LEU A 199 -7.16 12.55 -13.87
N ALA A 200 -6.27 11.74 -14.42
CA ALA A 200 -6.23 11.43 -15.85
C ALA A 200 -5.85 9.98 -16.11
N LEU A 201 -6.43 9.40 -17.16
CA LEU A 201 -5.99 8.16 -17.77
C LEU A 201 -5.00 8.51 -18.88
N VAL A 202 -3.84 7.89 -18.86
CA VAL A 202 -2.75 8.19 -19.79
C VAL A 202 -2.24 6.92 -20.42
N GLN A 203 -1.94 7.03 -21.71
CA GLN A 203 -1.40 5.97 -22.55
C GLN A 203 0.00 6.37 -22.98
N GLU A 204 0.95 5.47 -22.82
CA GLU A 204 2.31 5.67 -23.29
C GLU A 204 2.76 4.53 -24.21
N VAL A 205 3.47 4.89 -25.27
CA VAL A 205 4.21 3.95 -26.12
C VAL A 205 5.69 4.30 -26.07
N ASP A 206 6.53 3.34 -25.68
CA ASP A 206 7.97 3.53 -25.45
C ASP A 206 8.30 4.74 -24.58
N GLY A 207 7.50 4.94 -23.53
CA GLY A 207 7.65 6.05 -22.58
C GLY A 207 7.24 7.42 -23.11
N ARG A 208 6.55 7.49 -24.26
CA ARG A 208 5.98 8.73 -24.80
C ARG A 208 4.47 8.69 -24.70
N GLU A 209 3.88 9.75 -24.16
CA GLU A 209 2.43 9.92 -24.10
C GLU A 209 1.82 9.93 -25.52
N THR A 210 0.87 9.03 -25.76
CA THR A 210 0.11 8.91 -27.01
C THR A 210 -1.38 9.22 -26.84
N GLY A 211 -1.87 9.24 -25.60
CA GLY A 211 -3.27 9.53 -25.30
C GLY A 211 -3.48 9.94 -23.84
N ARG A 212 -4.45 10.84 -23.63
CA ARG A 212 -4.82 11.37 -22.32
C ARG A 212 -6.32 11.61 -22.26
N GLU A 213 -6.93 11.20 -21.16
CA GLU A 213 -8.34 11.48 -20.83
C GLU A 213 -8.42 11.99 -19.40
N THR A 214 -8.92 13.22 -19.21
CA THR A 214 -9.21 13.74 -17.88
C THR A 214 -10.47 13.08 -17.34
N VAL A 215 -10.43 12.64 -16.08
CA VAL A 215 -11.56 11.98 -15.42
C VAL A 215 -11.93 12.72 -14.15
N ASP A 216 -13.23 12.84 -13.89
CA ASP A 216 -13.70 13.34 -12.59
C ASP A 216 -13.38 12.31 -11.50
N PRO A 217 -12.63 12.67 -10.45
CA PRO A 217 -12.31 11.76 -9.36
C PRO A 217 -13.54 11.11 -8.69
N THR A 218 -14.70 11.78 -8.73
CA THR A 218 -15.95 11.28 -8.14
C THR A 218 -16.64 10.22 -9.01
N GLU A 219 -16.35 10.20 -10.31
CA GLU A 219 -16.93 9.26 -11.28
C GLU A 219 -16.01 8.07 -11.58
N PHE A 220 -14.81 8.05 -11.00
CA PHE A 220 -13.75 7.10 -11.33
C PHE A 220 -13.93 5.67 -10.76
N LEU A 221 -15.03 5.39 -10.06
CA LEU A 221 -15.28 4.09 -9.43
C LEU A 221 -15.65 3.02 -10.47
N GLY A 222 -14.65 2.24 -10.90
CA GLY A 222 -14.88 1.03 -11.70
C GLY A 222 -15.30 1.33 -13.13
N ARG A 223 -14.36 1.31 -14.07
CA ARG A 223 -14.63 1.64 -15.48
C ARG A 223 -14.28 0.49 -16.41
N GLN A 224 -15.18 0.15 -17.32
CA GLN A 224 -14.83 -0.71 -18.44
C GLN A 224 -13.90 0.06 -19.39
N VAL A 225 -12.76 -0.54 -19.70
CA VAL A 225 -11.75 -0.01 -20.61
C VAL A 225 -11.78 -0.85 -21.87
N GLU A 226 -11.94 -0.18 -23.00
CA GLU A 226 -11.79 -0.72 -24.34
C GLU A 226 -10.93 0.28 -25.12
N LEU A 227 -9.67 -0.10 -25.39
CA LEU A 227 -8.68 0.80 -25.96
C LEU A 227 -7.96 0.15 -27.14
N GLU A 228 -8.13 0.75 -28.32
CA GLU A 228 -7.36 0.41 -29.51
C GLU A 228 -6.02 1.14 -29.53
N MET A 229 -4.95 0.42 -29.90
CA MET A 229 -3.60 0.97 -30.02
C MET A 229 -2.85 0.33 -31.20
N GLU A 230 -1.95 1.08 -31.81
CA GLU A 230 -1.06 0.58 -32.85
C GLU A 230 0.35 0.45 -32.28
N LEU A 231 0.89 -0.78 -32.31
CA LEU A 231 2.22 -1.10 -31.80
C LEU A 231 3.03 -1.85 -32.87
N GLY A 232 4.24 -1.35 -33.10
CA GLY A 232 5.28 -2.05 -33.85
C GLY A 232 5.91 -3.17 -33.02
N GLN A 233 6.61 -4.09 -33.70
CA GLN A 233 7.35 -5.15 -33.03
C GLN A 233 8.43 -4.57 -32.12
N GLY A 234 8.49 -5.04 -30.87
CA GLY A 234 9.43 -4.61 -29.83
C GLY A 234 8.99 -3.37 -29.05
N GLN A 235 7.86 -2.73 -29.40
CA GLN A 235 7.37 -1.56 -28.68
C GLN A 235 6.65 -1.96 -27.39
N SER A 236 6.79 -1.09 -26.39
CA SER A 236 6.14 -1.21 -25.08
C SER A 236 4.96 -0.25 -24.98
N PHE A 237 3.85 -0.72 -24.43
CA PHE A 237 2.68 0.05 -24.09
C PHE A 237 2.48 0.07 -22.58
N VAL A 238 2.15 1.24 -22.05
CA VAL A 238 1.82 1.43 -20.63
C VAL A 238 0.51 2.19 -20.53
N PHE A 239 -0.40 1.67 -19.72
CA PHE A 239 -1.61 2.38 -19.30
C PHE A 239 -1.49 2.75 -17.83
N LEU A 240 -1.70 4.02 -17.53
CA LEU A 240 -1.46 4.58 -16.22
C LEU A 240 -2.54 5.58 -15.82
N VAL A 241 -2.66 5.75 -14.52
CA VAL A 241 -3.51 6.74 -13.86
C VAL A 241 -2.60 7.81 -13.29
N GLU A 242 -2.76 9.04 -13.77
CA GLU A 242 -2.08 10.21 -13.20
C GLU A 242 -3.03 10.93 -12.25
N ALA A 243 -2.63 11.10 -11.00
CA ALA A 243 -3.33 11.97 -10.06
C ALA A 243 -2.43 13.12 -9.62
N VAL A 244 -3.02 14.29 -9.45
CA VAL A 244 -2.36 15.40 -8.75
C VAL A 244 -3.10 15.61 -7.44
N ASP A 245 -2.36 15.66 -6.34
CA ASP A 245 -2.93 15.80 -5.01
C ASP A 245 -3.08 17.26 -4.58
N SER A 246 -3.47 17.47 -3.32
CA SER A 246 -3.70 18.81 -2.76
C SER A 246 -2.39 19.57 -2.50
N TYR A 247 -1.26 18.86 -2.39
CA TYR A 247 0.08 19.42 -2.24
C TYR A 247 0.76 19.69 -3.59
N GLY A 248 0.13 19.28 -4.70
CA GLY A 248 0.63 19.44 -6.06
C GLY A 248 1.62 18.35 -6.48
N LEU A 249 1.71 17.25 -5.72
CA LEU A 249 2.48 16.08 -6.10
C LEU A 249 1.79 15.33 -7.23
N LEU A 250 2.57 14.91 -8.23
CA LEU A 250 2.09 14.11 -9.35
C LEU A 250 2.36 12.63 -9.07
N TYR A 251 1.31 11.84 -9.03
CA TYR A 251 1.34 10.39 -8.87
C TYR A 251 1.12 9.74 -10.23
N ARG A 252 2.07 8.92 -10.68
CA ARG A 252 1.96 8.11 -11.89
C ARG A 252 1.83 6.65 -11.48
N HIS A 253 0.59 6.17 -11.43
CA HIS A 253 0.27 4.81 -11.02
C HIS A 253 0.03 3.94 -12.26
N ARG A 254 0.90 2.96 -12.51
CA ARG A 254 0.70 2.03 -13.61
C ARG A 254 -0.46 1.10 -13.27
N VAL A 255 -1.32 0.82 -14.26
CA VAL A 255 -2.42 -0.13 -14.12
C VAL A 255 -2.38 -1.26 -15.15
N HIS A 256 -1.63 -1.08 -16.25
CA HIS A 256 -1.34 -2.14 -17.23
C HIS A 256 -0.03 -1.87 -17.98
N ALA A 257 0.62 -2.94 -18.43
CA ALA A 257 1.74 -2.87 -19.38
C ALA A 257 1.75 -4.06 -20.34
N TYR A 258 2.19 -3.81 -21.57
CA TYR A 258 2.26 -4.81 -22.63
C TYR A 258 3.45 -4.55 -23.56
N ASP A 259 4.21 -5.60 -23.92
CA ASP A 259 5.30 -5.52 -24.90
C ASP A 259 4.91 -6.28 -26.17
N ALA A 260 4.94 -5.62 -27.33
CA ALA A 260 4.57 -6.22 -28.60
C ALA A 260 5.69 -7.13 -29.15
N GLY A 261 5.41 -8.42 -29.36
CA GLY A 261 6.26 -9.29 -30.18
C GLY A 261 7.51 -9.90 -29.52
N GLY A 262 7.56 -10.03 -28.19
CA GLY A 262 8.60 -10.82 -27.49
C GLY A 262 8.38 -12.34 -27.57
N GLU A 263 9.36 -13.16 -27.17
CA GLU A 263 9.19 -14.63 -27.02
C GLU A 263 8.11 -15.00 -25.98
N GLU A 264 7.80 -14.07 -25.06
CA GLU A 264 6.65 -14.08 -24.14
C GLU A 264 5.46 -13.25 -24.68
N ALA A 265 5.28 -13.13 -26.00
CA ALA A 265 4.13 -12.48 -26.60
C ALA A 265 2.83 -13.18 -26.14
N GLY A 266 2.21 -12.65 -25.09
CA GLY A 266 0.98 -13.19 -24.51
C GLY A 266 0.88 -13.12 -22.99
N THR A 267 1.93 -12.75 -22.26
CA THR A 267 1.82 -12.57 -20.80
C THR A 267 1.65 -11.09 -20.47
N SER A 268 0.44 -10.73 -20.04
CA SER A 268 0.24 -9.53 -19.23
C SER A 268 1.25 -9.59 -18.08
N ARG A 269 2.15 -8.61 -17.96
CA ARG A 269 3.00 -8.44 -16.76
C ARG A 269 2.21 -7.85 -15.59
N TYR A 270 0.89 -8.04 -15.57
CA TYR A 270 0.09 -7.71 -14.41
C TYR A 270 0.30 -8.79 -13.35
N LYS A 271 1.13 -8.47 -12.37
CA LYS A 271 1.10 -9.13 -11.07
C LYS A 271 0.54 -8.14 -10.07
N TRP A 272 -0.57 -8.54 -9.47
CA TRP A 272 -1.19 -7.82 -8.37
C TRP A 272 -0.12 -7.54 -7.30
N GLY A 273 0.15 -6.26 -7.01
CA GLY A 273 1.15 -5.83 -6.03
C GLY A 273 2.57 -5.53 -6.56
N GLU A 274 2.92 -5.79 -7.83
CA GLU A 274 4.25 -5.45 -8.40
C GLU A 274 4.29 -4.08 -9.13
N GLU A 275 3.21 -3.30 -9.08
CA GLU A 275 3.09 -2.00 -9.77
C GLU A 275 3.21 -0.82 -8.80
N GLY A 276 4.42 -0.28 -8.67
CA GLY A 276 4.66 0.91 -7.84
C GLY A 276 4.17 2.20 -8.48
N THR A 277 3.66 3.10 -7.65
CA THR A 277 3.38 4.50 -8.00
C THR A 277 4.68 5.30 -8.00
N THR A 278 4.95 6.01 -9.09
CA THR A 278 6.02 7.02 -9.09
C THR A 278 5.45 8.34 -8.61
N ILE A 279 6.14 9.02 -7.70
CA ILE A 279 5.73 10.33 -7.19
C ILE A 279 6.74 11.36 -7.66
N LEU A 280 6.24 12.43 -8.27
CA LEU A 280 7.02 13.54 -8.78
C LEU A 280 6.58 14.85 -8.15
N ASP A 281 7.50 15.79 -8.06
CA ASP A 281 7.17 17.18 -7.71
C ASP A 281 6.57 17.94 -8.92
N GLN A 282 6.27 19.23 -8.71
CA GLN A 282 5.70 20.10 -9.73
C GLN A 282 6.69 20.43 -10.87
N GLU A 283 7.99 20.21 -10.66
CA GLU A 283 9.05 20.44 -11.63
C GLU A 283 9.35 19.17 -12.46
N GLY A 284 8.78 18.03 -12.06
CA GLY A 284 8.98 16.73 -12.69
C GLY A 284 10.16 15.95 -12.14
N ASN A 285 10.74 16.35 -11.00
CA ASN A 285 11.76 15.56 -10.31
C ASN A 285 11.09 14.37 -9.61
N VAL A 286 11.73 13.21 -9.68
CA VAL A 286 11.23 11.98 -9.04
C VAL A 286 11.56 12.02 -7.54
N LEU A 287 10.52 12.06 -6.70
CA LEU A 287 10.63 11.98 -5.24
C LEU A 287 10.54 10.55 -4.72
N HIS A 288 9.75 9.70 -5.39
CA HIS A 288 9.63 8.29 -5.06
C HIS A 288 9.59 7.46 -6.35
N PRO A 289 10.62 6.65 -6.64
CA PRO A 289 10.65 5.81 -7.83
C PRO A 289 9.78 4.56 -7.65
N LYS A 290 9.32 4.00 -8.77
CA LYS A 290 8.58 2.74 -8.81
C LYS A 290 9.41 1.57 -8.26
N GLY A 291 8.79 0.72 -7.43
CA GLY A 291 9.32 -0.60 -7.06
C GLY A 291 10.08 -0.68 -5.72
N LEU A 292 10.11 0.40 -4.94
CA LEU A 292 10.50 0.33 -3.53
C LEU A 292 9.26 -0.05 -2.69
N GLN A 293 8.97 -1.35 -2.62
CA GLN A 293 8.38 -1.89 -1.40
C GLN A 293 9.55 -2.12 -0.44
N GLU A 294 9.52 -1.48 0.73
CA GLU A 294 10.38 -1.88 1.86
C GLU A 294 9.94 -3.25 2.40
#